data_AF-A0A3P7XWR8-F1
#
_entry.id   AF-A0A3P7XWR8-F1
#
_cell.length_a   1.000
_cell.length_b   1.000
_cell.length_c   1.000
_cell.angle_alpha   90.00
_cell.angle_beta   90.00
_cell.angle_gamma   90.00
#
_symmetry.space_group_name_H-M   'P 1'
#
loop_
_entity.id
_entity.type
_entity.pdbx_description
1 polymer ?
#
loop_
_entity_poly.entity_id
_entity_poly.type
_entity_poly.pdbx_seq_one_letter_code
_entity_poly.pdbx_strand_id
1 'polypeptide(L)' 'MCRGIVSSLDVTNILKIQGYWASYNLPFIDDIYILSGTKNMAKMHGDWYVHNMTSRAKIFRRDHHKVVDFPSMMSLMRQV' A
#
# COMPACT_ATOMS: atom_id res chain seq x y z
N MET A 1 14.77 -7.25 2.29
CA MET A 1 14.27 -8.27 1.32
C MET A 1 14.11 -9.58 2.07
N CYS A 2 12.89 -10.13 2.18
CA CYS A 2 12.63 -11.40 2.86
C CYS A 2 12.89 -12.56 1.89
N ARG A 3 14.01 -13.27 2.04
CA ARG A 3 14.37 -14.40 1.16
C ARG A 3 13.86 -15.70 1.78
N GLY A 4 13.09 -16.49 1.03
CA GLY A 4 12.60 -17.81 1.46
C GLY A 4 11.33 -17.82 2.32
N ILE A 5 10.64 -16.68 2.45
CA ILE A 5 9.40 -16.56 3.23
C ILE A 5 8.26 -16.16 2.28
N VAL A 6 7.19 -16.95 2.28
CA VAL A 6 5.95 -16.67 1.56
C VAL A 6 4.82 -16.62 2.57
N SER A 7 4.00 -15.57 2.52
CA SER A 7 2.80 -15.45 3.35
C SER A 7 1.62 -15.09 2.45
N SER A 8 0.46 -15.67 2.76
CA SER A 8 -0.81 -15.42 2.07
C SER A 8 -1.88 -15.05 3.09
N LEU A 9 -2.72 -14.09 2.74
CA LEU A 9 -3.80 -13.60 3.58
C LEU A 9 -5.02 -13.30 2.70
N ASP A 10 -6.20 -13.68 3.17
CA ASP A 10 -7.45 -13.24 2.54
C ASP A 10 -7.76 -11.79 2.93
N VAL A 11 -7.80 -10.91 1.93
CA VAL A 11 -8.05 -9.48 2.10
C VAL A 11 -9.41 -9.05 1.53
N THR A 12 -10.28 -10.01 1.20
CA THR A 12 -11.61 -9.74 0.61
C THR A 12 -12.45 -8.81 1.47
N ASN A 13 -12.41 -8.96 2.81
CA ASN A 13 -13.17 -8.10 3.71
C ASN A 13 -12.66 -6.64 3.67
N ILE A 14 -11.36 -6.44 3.57
CA ILE A 14 -10.74 -5.12 3.49
C ILE A 14 -11.15 -4.45 2.19
N LEU A 15 -11.09 -5.18 1.06
CA LEU A 15 -11.52 -4.69 -0.24
C LEU A 15 -13.00 -4.28 -0.22
N LYS A 16 -13.88 -5.06 0.42
CA LYS A 16 -15.31 -4.73 0.55
C LYS A 16 -15.56 -3.46 1.37
N ILE A 17 -14.85 -3.29 2.48
CA ILE A 17 -15.05 -2.15 3.39
C ILE A 17 -14.43 -0.87 2.82
N GLN A 18 -13.23 -0.96 2.24
CA GLN A 18 -12.50 0.20 1.71
C GLN A 18 -12.89 0.55 0.28
N GLY A 19 -13.37 -0.42 -0.49
CA GLY A 19 -13.71 -0.28 -1.92
C GLY A 19 -12.49 -0.30 -2.85
N TYR A 20 -11.26 -0.37 -2.32
CA TYR A 20 -10.04 -0.45 -3.12
C TYR A 20 -8.93 -1.22 -2.39
N TRP A 21 -7.95 -1.70 -3.16
CA TRP A 21 -6.74 -2.32 -2.65
C TRP A 21 -5.52 -1.75 -3.37
N ALA A 22 -4.76 -0.88 -2.69
CA ALA A 22 -3.61 -0.21 -3.28
C ALA A 22 -2.29 -0.88 -2.86
N SER A 23 -1.36 -0.99 -3.81
CA SER A 23 0.00 -1.47 -3.58
C SER A 23 1.01 -0.39 -3.95
N TYR A 24 1.98 -0.14 -3.06
CA TYR A 24 2.96 0.95 -3.21
C TYR A 24 4.35 0.58 -2.68
N ASN A 25 4.79 -0.65 -2.98
CA ASN A 25 6.12 -1.20 -2.69
C ASN A 25 6.47 -1.31 -1.19
N LEU A 26 5.46 -1.31 -0.31
CA LEU A 26 5.62 -1.65 1.10
C LEU A 26 4.83 -2.93 1.39
N PRO A 27 5.37 -3.84 2.22
CA PRO A 27 4.65 -5.04 2.62
C PRO A 27 3.46 -4.67 3.51
N PHE A 28 2.30 -5.26 3.21
CA PHE A 28 1.07 -5.08 3.98
C PHE A 28 1.04 -5.97 5.24
N ILE A 29 1.54 -7.20 5.12
CA ILE A 29 1.54 -8.19 6.20
C ILE A 29 2.61 -7.81 7.23
N ASP A 30 2.22 -7.62 8.49
CA ASP A 30 3.09 -7.16 9.57
C ASP A 30 4.34 -8.02 9.76
N ASP A 31 4.21 -9.35 9.65
CA ASP A 31 5.35 -10.27 9.75
C ASP A 31 6.40 -9.96 8.67
N ILE A 32 5.96 -9.78 7.42
CA ILE A 32 6.85 -9.42 6.32
C ILE A 32 7.43 -8.02 6.54
N TYR A 33 6.65 -7.07 7.07
CA TYR A 33 7.08 -5.70 7.37
C TYR A 33 8.17 -5.62 8.44
N ILE A 34 8.12 -6.51 9.44
CA ILE A 34 9.14 -6.64 10.47
C ILE A 34 10.38 -7.34 9.89
N LEU A 35 10.18 -8.50 9.25
CA LEU A 35 11.25 -9.34 8.71
C LEU A 35 12.04 -8.66 7.59
N SER A 36 11.40 -7.79 6.80
CA SER A 36 12.04 -7.06 5.71
C SER A 36 12.98 -5.96 6.21
N GLY A 37 12.95 -5.64 7.50
CA GLY A 37 13.65 -4.50 8.10
C GLY A 37 12.95 -3.16 7.88
N THR A 38 11.76 -3.14 7.25
CA THR A 38 11.03 -1.91 6.93
C THR A 38 10.59 -1.17 8.18
N LYS A 39 10.23 -1.88 9.27
CA LYS A 39 9.94 -1.29 10.58
C LYS A 39 11.10 -0.46 11.15
N ASN A 40 12.34 -0.93 10.98
CA ASN A 40 13.52 -0.19 11.44
C ASN A 40 13.78 1.03 10.56
N MET A 41 13.57 0.91 9.25
CA MET A 41 13.64 2.04 8.33
C MET A 41 12.57 3.11 8.63
N ALA A 42 11.37 2.72 9.07
CA ALA A 42 10.35 3.67 9.51
C ALA A 42 10.76 4.44 10.76
N LYS A 43 11.50 3.82 11.69
CA LYS A 43 12.05 4.52 12.85
C LYS A 43 13.16 5.51 12.46
N MET A 44 13.97 5.17 11.46
CA MET A 44 15.13 6.00 11.04
C MET A 44 14.75 7.11 10.06
N HIS A 45 13.86 6.83 9.11
CA HIS A 45 13.51 7.71 7.99
C HIS A 45 12.07 8.22 8.05
N GLY A 46 11.34 7.91 9.13
CA GLY A 46 10.00 8.43 9.39
C GLY A 46 8.92 7.88 8.45
N ASP A 47 7.95 8.75 8.17
CA ASP A 47 6.68 8.44 7.48
C ASP A 47 6.82 7.78 6.09
N TRP A 48 8.00 7.86 5.48
CA TRP A 48 8.27 7.27 4.16
C TRP A 48 8.21 5.74 4.14
N TYR A 49 8.38 5.08 5.29
CA TYR A 49 8.33 3.62 5.43
C TYR A 49 7.15 3.14 6.28
N VAL A 50 6.22 4.04 6.62
CA VAL A 50 4.96 3.69 7.26
C VAL A 50 3.92 3.49 6.17
N HIS A 51 3.39 2.26 6.07
CA HIS A 51 2.48 1.84 5.00
C HIS A 51 1.38 2.90 4.72
N ASN A 52 0.69 3.36 5.77
CA ASN A 52 -0.41 4.32 5.62
C ASN A 52 0.00 5.79 5.43
N MET A 53 1.27 6.15 5.61
CA MET A 53 1.73 7.55 5.58
C MET A 53 2.56 7.92 4.36
N THR A 54 2.90 6.95 3.51
CA THR A 54 3.61 7.23 2.27
C THR A 54 2.83 8.15 1.35
N SER A 55 3.54 8.94 0.54
CA SER A 55 2.92 9.86 -0.42
C SER A 55 1.95 9.14 -1.37
N ARG A 56 2.29 7.93 -1.81
CA ARG A 56 1.42 7.11 -2.66
C ARG A 56 0.19 6.61 -1.91
N ALA A 57 0.33 6.15 -0.66
CA ALA A 57 -0.81 5.78 0.16
C ALA A 57 -1.79 6.94 0.36
N LYS A 58 -1.25 8.15 0.58
CA LYS A 58 -2.05 9.39 0.71
C LYS A 58 -2.77 9.75 -0.60
N ILE A 59 -2.12 9.63 -1.76
CA ILE A 59 -2.74 9.87 -3.07
C ILE A 59 -3.89 8.88 -3.30
N PHE A 60 -3.66 7.58 -3.10
CA PHE A 60 -4.71 6.58 -3.24
C PHE A 60 -5.86 6.85 -2.28
N ARG A 61 -5.58 7.13 -0.99
CA ARG A 61 -6.62 7.46 0.00
C ARG A 61 -7.43 8.71 -0.36
N ARG A 62 -6.79 9.71 -1.01
CA ARG A 62 -7.47 10.93 -1.43
C ARG A 62 -8.30 10.71 -2.67
N ASP A 63 -7.76 10.05 -3.70
CA ASP A 63 -8.31 10.09 -5.06
C ASP A 63 -8.99 8.78 -5.50
N HIS A 64 -8.98 7.71 -4.69
CA HIS A 64 -9.61 6.44 -5.07
C HIS A 64 -11.09 6.59 -5.47
N HIS A 65 -11.83 7.49 -4.79
CA HIS A 65 -13.26 7.71 -5.06
C HIS A 65 -13.53 8.39 -6.40
N LYS A 66 -12.51 8.99 -7.04
CA LYS A 66 -12.64 9.64 -8.35
C LYS A 66 -12.57 8.63 -9.50
N VAL A 67 -12.15 7.39 -9.22
CA VAL A 67 -12.07 6.33 -10.22
C VAL A 67 -13.43 5.65 -10.33
N VAL A 68 -14.16 6.00 -11.39
CA VAL A 68 -15.51 5.46 -11.67
C VAL A 68 -15.55 4.71 -13.01
N ASP A 69 -14.54 4.88 -13.83
CA ASP A 69 -14.43 4.31 -15.18
C ASP A 69 -12.96 4.02 -15.55
N PHE A 70 -12.76 3.34 -16.67
CA PHE A 70 -11.42 2.95 -17.10
C PHE A 70 -10.52 4.16 -17.43
N PRO A 71 -10.99 5.23 -18.10
CA PRO A 71 -10.22 6.47 -18.28
C PRO A 71 -9.78 7.13 -16.97
N SER A 72 -10.66 7.26 -15.97
CA SER A 72 -10.30 7.85 -14.67
C SER A 72 -9.30 6.99 -13.90
N MET A 73 -9.40 5.65 -14.01
CA MET A 73 -8.38 4.73 -13.47
C MET A 73 -7.01 5.01 -14.09
N MET A 74 -6.96 5.14 -15.42
CA MET A 74 -5.71 5.37 -16.13
C MET A 74 -5.11 6.75 -15.80
N SER A 75 -5.97 7.76 -15.59
CA SER A 75 -5.55 9.07 -15.10
C SER A 75 -4.91 8.96 -13.71
N LEU A 76 -5.55 8.28 -12.75
CA LEU A 76 -4.99 8.09 -11.40
C LEU A 76 -3.63 7.37 -11.43
N MET A 77 -3.50 6.31 -12.23
CA MET A 77 -2.27 5.52 -12.34
C MET A 77 -1.12 6.26 -13.03
N ARG A 78 -1.44 7.25 -13.87
CA ARG A 78 -0.49 8.08 -14.63
C ARG A 78 -0.42 9.51 -14.12
N GLN A 79 -0.93 9.80 -12.92
CA GLN A 79 -0.72 11.09 -12.28
C GLN A 79 0.77 11.28 -12.00
N VAL A 80 1.43 11.96 -12.95
CA VAL A 80 2.78 12.53 -12.83
C VAL A 80 2.66 13.92 -12.22
#